data_AF-A0A397EUM0-F1
#
_entry.id   AF-A0A397EUM0-F1
#
_cell.length_a   1.000
_cell.length_b   1.000
_cell.length_c   1.000
_cell.angle_alpha   90.00
_cell.angle_beta   90.00
_cell.angle_gamma   90.00
#
_symmetry.space_group_name_H-M   'P 1'
#
loop_
_entity.id
_entity.type
_entity.pdbx_description
1 polymer ?
#
loop_
_entity_poly.entity_id
_entity_poly.type
_entity_poly.pdbx_seq_one_letter_code
_entity_poly.pdbx_strand_id
1 'polypeptide(L)'
;MATRRPPLTDATACEKSDQKTRRRAYFKTMRQMYRNEEKQEREYLLRKIRELEIDIAPLKKHATGGNLTKSILPWKDVAMGMDEGVKIASSQLKVLKTQVDAYAEQVWAMKKWVVTNSVLKSALDSRVPTWRDVTLLAHPTSRRLGKEWITLQMYHNTDRIFQQYGFPAIDSH
;
A
#
# COMPACT_ATOMS: atom_id res chain seq x y z
N MET A 1 -69.98 -0.99 -68.69
CA MET A 1 -68.71 -1.35 -68.02
C MET A 1 -68.71 -0.73 -66.63
N ALA A 2 -68.75 -1.53 -65.56
CA ALA A 2 -68.43 -1.08 -64.20
C ALA A 2 -68.10 -2.30 -63.34
N THR A 3 -66.84 -2.74 -63.38
CA THR A 3 -66.27 -3.74 -62.48
C THR A 3 -66.26 -3.20 -61.05
N ARG A 4 -67.18 -3.67 -60.19
CA ARG A 4 -67.11 -3.42 -58.74
C ARG A 4 -65.91 -4.18 -58.17
N ARG A 5 -64.87 -3.43 -57.85
CA ARG A 5 -63.67 -3.91 -57.13
C ARG A 5 -64.09 -4.37 -55.73
N PRO A 6 -63.72 -5.57 -55.26
CA PRO A 6 -64.06 -6.02 -53.92
C PRO A 6 -63.30 -5.20 -52.86
N PRO A 7 -63.84 -5.05 -51.63
CA PRO A 7 -63.29 -4.15 -50.63
C PRO A 7 -62.01 -4.74 -50.04
N LEU A 8 -60.87 -4.11 -50.34
CA LEU A 8 -59.55 -4.43 -49.80
C LEU A 8 -59.46 -4.29 -48.25
N THR A 9 -60.53 -3.81 -47.60
CA THR A 9 -60.57 -3.48 -46.17
C THR A 9 -60.81 -4.69 -45.26
N ASP A 10 -61.54 -5.71 -45.71
CA ASP A 10 -61.89 -6.86 -44.84
C ASP A 10 -60.74 -7.86 -44.72
N ALA A 11 -60.01 -8.10 -45.82
CA ALA A 11 -58.80 -8.92 -45.81
C ALA A 11 -57.70 -8.29 -44.94
N THR A 12 -57.52 -6.97 -45.02
CA THR A 12 -56.52 -6.26 -44.20
C THR A 12 -56.92 -6.16 -42.73
N ALA A 13 -58.22 -6.22 -42.40
CA ALA A 13 -58.68 -6.32 -41.00
C ALA A 13 -58.41 -7.70 -40.40
N CYS A 14 -58.64 -8.77 -41.18
CA CYS A 14 -58.36 -10.16 -40.79
C CYS A 14 -56.85 -10.38 -40.55
N GLU A 15 -56.00 -9.89 -41.47
CA GLU A 15 -54.54 -9.95 -41.31
C GLU A 15 -54.04 -9.19 -40.07
N LYS A 16 -54.65 -8.03 -39.77
CA LYS A 16 -54.33 -7.27 -38.54
C LYS A 16 -54.77 -7.99 -37.26
N SER A 17 -55.89 -8.72 -37.26
CA SER A 17 -56.29 -9.54 -36.11
C SER A 17 -55.35 -10.72 -35.88
N ASP A 18 -54.93 -11.40 -36.95
CA ASP A 18 -54.01 -12.52 -36.88
C ASP A 18 -52.64 -12.07 -36.37
N GLN A 19 -52.16 -10.91 -36.80
CA GLN A 19 -50.93 -10.31 -36.32
C GLN A 19 -50.99 -9.96 -34.82
N LYS A 20 -52.14 -9.47 -34.32
CA LYS A 20 -52.36 -9.23 -32.88
C LYS A 20 -52.36 -10.53 -32.08
N THR A 21 -53.00 -11.58 -32.59
CA THR A 21 -53.06 -12.89 -31.94
C THR A 21 -51.67 -13.53 -31.85
N ARG A 22 -50.88 -13.49 -32.94
CA ARG A 22 -49.47 -13.94 -32.95
C ARG A 22 -48.61 -13.16 -31.95
N ARG A 23 -48.78 -11.83 -31.88
CA ARG A 23 -48.05 -10.98 -30.92
C ARG A 23 -48.40 -11.31 -29.46
N ARG A 24 -49.66 -11.59 -29.16
CA ARG A 24 -50.10 -12.03 -27.82
C ARG A 24 -49.52 -13.40 -27.46
N ALA A 25 -49.54 -14.34 -28.40
CA ALA A 25 -48.93 -15.66 -28.21
C ALA A 25 -47.42 -15.53 -27.92
N TYR A 26 -46.70 -14.72 -28.70
CA TYR A 26 -45.29 -14.42 -28.48
C TYR A 26 -45.01 -13.80 -27.10
N PHE A 27 -45.78 -12.79 -26.67
CA PHE A 27 -45.58 -12.20 -25.34
C PHE A 27 -45.94 -13.16 -24.21
N LYS A 28 -46.89 -14.08 -24.42
CA LYS A 28 -47.25 -15.12 -23.46
C LYS A 28 -46.12 -16.14 -23.31
N THR A 29 -45.59 -16.67 -24.42
CA THR A 29 -44.45 -17.60 -24.39
C THR A 29 -43.23 -16.94 -23.78
N MET A 30 -42.97 -15.67 -24.11
CA MET A 30 -41.84 -14.95 -23.56
C MET A 30 -41.96 -14.73 -22.04
N ARG A 31 -43.15 -14.36 -21.54
CA ARG A 31 -43.39 -14.27 -20.08
C ARG A 31 -43.26 -15.62 -19.38
N GLN A 32 -43.65 -16.70 -20.04
CA GLN A 32 -43.51 -18.05 -19.50
C GLN A 32 -42.04 -18.49 -19.44
N MET A 33 -41.25 -18.17 -20.47
CA MET A 33 -39.80 -18.40 -20.50
C MET A 33 -39.11 -17.69 -19.34
N TYR A 34 -39.33 -16.39 -19.17
CA TYR A 34 -38.73 -15.63 -18.07
C TYR A 34 -39.10 -16.18 -16.69
N ARG A 35 -40.38 -16.51 -16.46
CA ARG A 35 -40.81 -17.13 -15.20
C ARG A 35 -40.16 -18.50 -14.97
N ASN A 36 -39.91 -19.26 -16.04
CA ASN A 36 -39.27 -20.55 -15.95
C ASN A 36 -37.77 -20.42 -15.68
N GLU A 37 -37.10 -19.44 -16.30
CA GLU A 37 -35.69 -19.11 -16.03
C GLU A 37 -35.47 -18.72 -14.56
N GLU A 38 -36.29 -17.81 -14.02
CA GLU A 38 -36.23 -17.44 -12.59
C GLU A 38 -36.44 -18.65 -11.68
N LYS A 39 -37.39 -19.53 -12.02
CA LYS A 39 -37.65 -20.74 -11.26
C LYS A 39 -36.45 -21.70 -11.30
N GLN A 40 -35.84 -21.88 -12.46
CA GLN A 40 -34.67 -22.74 -12.64
C GLN A 40 -33.45 -22.20 -11.89
N GLU A 41 -33.21 -20.89 -11.93
CA GLU A 41 -32.14 -20.24 -11.18
C GLU A 41 -32.34 -20.43 -9.68
N ARG A 42 -33.57 -20.21 -9.18
CA ARG A 42 -33.90 -20.47 -7.77
C ARG A 42 -33.67 -21.92 -7.37
N GLU A 43 -34.09 -22.87 -8.20
CA GLU A 43 -33.88 -24.31 -7.96
C GLU A 43 -32.41 -24.71 -8.01
N TYR A 44 -31.61 -24.05 -8.86
CA TYR A 44 -30.17 -24.21 -8.90
C TYR A 44 -29.51 -23.71 -7.60
N LEU A 45 -29.84 -22.49 -7.17
CA LEU A 45 -29.31 -21.92 -5.93
C LEU A 45 -29.68 -22.77 -4.70
N LEU A 46 -30.94 -23.23 -4.61
CA LEU A 46 -31.37 -24.11 -3.52
C LEU A 46 -30.70 -25.49 -3.54
N ARG A 47 -30.38 -26.03 -4.73
CA ARG A 47 -29.56 -27.24 -4.84
C ARG A 47 -28.14 -26.95 -4.37
N LYS A 48 -27.54 -25.83 -4.77
CA LYS A 48 -26.18 -25.48 -4.39
C LYS A 48 -26.04 -25.22 -2.89
N ILE A 49 -27.02 -24.57 -2.27
CA ILE A 49 -27.06 -24.38 -0.81
C ILE A 49 -27.06 -25.74 -0.12
N ARG A 50 -27.92 -26.68 -0.53
CA ARG A 50 -27.97 -28.02 0.07
C ARG A 50 -26.66 -28.78 -0.10
N GLU A 51 -26.03 -28.70 -1.26
CA GLU A 51 -24.72 -29.31 -1.53
C GLU A 51 -23.66 -28.74 -0.57
N LEU A 52 -23.56 -27.41 -0.46
CA LEU A 52 -22.63 -26.74 0.44
C LEU A 52 -22.93 -27.03 1.92
N GLU A 53 -24.20 -27.16 2.30
CA GLU A 53 -24.60 -27.56 3.64
C GLU A 53 -24.16 -28.99 3.97
N ILE A 54 -24.26 -29.91 3.00
CA ILE A 54 -23.74 -31.29 3.14
C ILE A 54 -22.23 -31.27 3.31
N ASP A 55 -21.51 -30.46 2.54
CA ASP A 55 -20.04 -30.36 2.62
C ASP A 55 -19.57 -29.77 3.96
N ILE A 56 -20.31 -28.79 4.50
CA ILE A 56 -19.98 -28.10 5.75
C ILE A 56 -20.42 -28.90 6.99
N ALA A 57 -21.46 -29.74 6.89
CA ALA A 57 -21.95 -30.55 8.01
C ALA A 57 -20.88 -31.42 8.70
N PRO A 58 -20.03 -32.20 8.00
CA PRO A 58 -18.97 -32.98 8.64
C PRO A 58 -17.90 -32.07 9.25
N LEU A 59 -17.52 -30.97 8.57
CA LEU A 59 -16.55 -30.00 9.08
C LEU A 59 -17.02 -29.36 10.39
N LYS A 60 -18.30 -29.02 10.48
CA LYS A 60 -18.92 -28.51 11.72
C LYS A 60 -18.97 -29.56 12.82
N LYS A 61 -19.31 -30.82 12.50
CA LYS A 61 -19.31 -31.93 13.47
C LYS A 61 -17.90 -32.22 14.01
N HIS A 62 -16.88 -32.14 13.17
CA HIS A 62 -15.49 -32.27 13.61
C HIS A 62 -15.05 -31.10 14.49
N ALA A 63 -15.56 -29.89 14.24
CA ALA A 63 -15.28 -28.73 15.08
C ALA A 63 -15.93 -28.82 16.48
N THR A 64 -17.15 -29.36 16.59
CA THR A 64 -17.93 -29.41 17.85
C THR A 64 -17.87 -30.75 18.58
N GLY A 65 -17.52 -31.84 17.89
CA GLY A 65 -17.48 -33.20 18.42
C GLY A 65 -16.15 -33.54 19.10
N GLY A 66 -16.07 -33.23 20.40
CA GLY A 66 -15.42 -34.05 21.44
C GLY A 66 -13.99 -34.56 21.23
N ASN A 67 -13.07 -33.99 22.03
CA ASN A 67 -11.73 -34.48 22.44
C ASN A 67 -10.49 -34.15 21.59
N LEU A 68 -10.54 -34.02 20.27
CA LEU A 68 -9.37 -33.58 19.48
C LEU A 68 -9.29 -32.04 19.29
N THR A 69 -10.42 -31.34 19.41
CA THR A 69 -10.53 -29.90 19.11
C THR A 69 -10.24 -28.96 20.27
N LYS A 70 -10.08 -29.46 21.50
CA LYS A 70 -9.62 -28.61 22.62
C LYS A 70 -8.16 -28.14 22.43
N SER A 71 -7.42 -28.77 21.51
CA SER A 71 -6.03 -28.47 21.21
C SER A 71 -5.83 -27.56 19.99
N ILE A 72 -6.83 -27.35 19.15
CA ILE A 72 -6.67 -26.64 17.87
C ILE A 72 -7.63 -25.46 17.85
N LEU A 73 -7.06 -24.25 17.87
CA LEU A 73 -7.81 -22.99 17.81
C LEU A 73 -8.69 -22.95 16.54
N PRO A 74 -9.89 -22.36 16.61
CA PRO A 74 -10.70 -22.10 15.42
C PRO A 74 -9.87 -21.38 14.35
N TRP A 75 -9.98 -21.78 13.09
CA TRP A 75 -9.28 -21.12 11.97
C TRP A 75 -9.56 -19.62 11.89
N LYS A 76 -10.72 -19.17 12.37
CA LYS A 76 -11.04 -17.74 12.51
C LYS A 76 -10.06 -17.03 13.45
N ASP A 77 -9.76 -17.64 14.58
CA ASP A 77 -8.87 -17.06 15.60
C ASP A 77 -7.40 -17.15 15.14
N VAL A 78 -7.03 -18.23 14.47
CA VAL A 78 -5.72 -18.35 13.80
C VAL A 78 -5.53 -17.26 12.75
N ALA A 79 -6.51 -17.08 11.87
CA ALA A 79 -6.47 -16.04 10.85
C ALA A 79 -6.42 -14.63 11.46
N MET A 80 -7.14 -14.40 12.55
CA MET A 80 -7.11 -13.14 13.29
C MET A 80 -5.73 -12.88 13.90
N GLY A 81 -5.13 -13.86 14.58
CA GLY A 81 -3.79 -13.73 15.14
C GLY A 81 -2.71 -13.51 14.07
N MET A 82 -2.85 -14.15 12.91
CA MET A 82 -1.98 -13.90 11.76
C MET A 82 -2.16 -12.48 11.20
N ASP A 83 -3.38 -11.98 11.08
CA ASP A 83 -3.67 -10.61 10.61
C ASP A 83 -3.12 -9.55 11.59
N GLU A 84 -3.27 -9.77 12.89
CA GLU A 84 -2.65 -8.93 13.93
C GLU A 84 -1.11 -8.94 13.82
N GLY A 85 -0.51 -10.12 13.62
CA GLY A 85 0.92 -10.26 13.39
C GLY A 85 1.39 -9.49 12.15
N VAL A 86 0.65 -9.57 11.05
CA VAL A 86 0.92 -8.80 9.82
C VAL A 86 0.83 -7.30 10.08
N LYS A 87 -0.19 -6.84 10.82
CA LYS A 87 -0.34 -5.42 11.17
C LYS A 87 0.85 -4.92 11.99
N ILE A 88 1.27 -5.67 13.00
CA ILE A 88 2.43 -5.32 13.84
C ILE A 88 3.71 -5.29 13.00
N ALA A 89 3.96 -6.32 12.19
CA ALA A 89 5.14 -6.35 11.32
C ALA A 89 5.13 -5.19 10.32
N SER A 90 3.97 -4.85 9.76
CA SER A 90 3.83 -3.73 8.82
C SER A 90 4.07 -2.37 9.48
N SER A 91 3.65 -2.18 10.73
CA SER A 91 3.87 -0.93 11.46
C SER A 91 5.33 -0.76 11.84
N GLN A 92 5.97 -1.84 12.32
CA GLN A 92 7.41 -1.86 12.59
C GLN A 92 8.23 -1.58 11.34
N LEU A 93 7.87 -2.18 10.20
CA LEU A 93 8.55 -1.94 8.93
C LEU A 93 8.42 -0.48 8.47
N LYS A 94 7.26 0.17 8.66
CA LYS A 94 7.09 1.59 8.38
C LYS A 94 7.99 2.45 9.27
N VAL A 95 8.02 2.18 10.57
CA VAL A 95 8.89 2.92 11.51
C VAL A 95 10.36 2.74 11.13
N LEU A 96 10.80 1.51 10.88
CA LEU A 96 12.19 1.25 10.52
C LEU A 96 12.58 1.93 9.20
N LYS A 97 11.70 1.94 8.20
CA LYS A 97 11.92 2.69 6.96
C LYS A 97 12.10 4.18 7.23
N THR A 98 11.20 4.79 8.02
CA THR A 98 11.34 6.22 8.37
C THR A 98 12.65 6.52 9.11
N GLN A 99 13.12 5.61 9.96
CA GLN A 99 14.42 5.75 10.62
C GLN A 99 15.59 5.63 9.63
N VAL A 100 15.56 4.65 8.73
CA VAL A 100 16.59 4.47 7.70
C VAL A 100 16.65 5.70 6.79
N ASP A 101 15.51 6.23 6.37
CA ASP A 101 15.44 7.42 5.53
C ASP A 101 16.01 8.64 6.27
N ALA A 102 15.64 8.84 7.53
CA ALA A 102 16.18 9.93 8.36
C ALA A 102 17.71 9.81 8.56
N TYR A 103 18.22 8.60 8.82
CA TYR A 103 19.66 8.37 8.93
C TYR A 103 20.37 8.56 7.59
N ALA A 104 19.77 8.14 6.48
CA ALA A 104 20.32 8.35 5.15
C ALA A 104 20.45 9.85 4.86
N GLU A 105 19.39 10.64 5.11
CA GLU A 105 19.44 12.10 4.96
C GLU A 105 20.54 12.72 5.83
N GLN A 106 20.67 12.28 7.09
CA GLN A 106 21.72 12.75 7.99
C GLN A 106 23.12 12.44 7.44
N VAL A 107 23.36 11.21 7.00
CA VAL A 107 24.66 10.78 6.45
C VAL A 107 24.97 11.54 5.16
N TRP A 108 23.99 11.74 4.27
CA TRP A 108 24.15 12.52 3.06
C TRP A 108 24.52 13.98 3.36
N ALA A 109 23.82 14.62 4.31
CA ALA A 109 24.13 15.98 4.74
C ALA A 109 25.54 16.08 5.33
N MET A 110 25.96 15.11 6.15
CA MET A 110 27.31 15.08 6.72
C MET A 110 28.38 14.82 5.66
N LYS A 111 28.16 13.87 4.74
CA LYS A 111 29.09 13.61 3.65
C LYS A 111 29.28 14.84 2.77
N LYS A 112 28.20 15.52 2.40
CA LYS A 112 28.26 16.78 1.65
C LYS A 112 29.10 17.82 2.38
N TRP A 113 28.84 18.00 3.67
CA TRP A 113 29.58 18.95 4.50
C TRP A 113 31.06 18.60 4.62
N VAL A 114 31.41 17.33 4.84
CA VAL A 114 32.81 16.89 4.90
C VAL A 114 33.50 17.15 3.57
N VAL A 115 32.88 16.81 2.43
CA VAL A 115 33.47 17.07 1.10
C VAL A 115 33.73 18.56 0.92
N THR A 116 32.75 19.43 1.20
CA THR A 116 32.92 20.88 1.09
C THR A 116 34.04 21.43 1.97
N ASN A 117 34.20 20.92 3.20
CA ASN A 117 35.22 21.40 4.13
C ASN A 117 36.60 20.73 3.95
N SER A 118 36.66 19.54 3.36
CA SER A 118 37.91 18.80 3.11
C SER A 118 38.73 19.35 1.93
N VAL A 119 38.11 20.15 1.06
CA VAL A 119 38.75 20.83 -0.07
C VAL A 119 39.64 21.99 0.41
N LEU A 120 39.52 22.43 1.67
CA LEU A 120 40.30 23.52 2.27
C LEU A 120 41.76 23.14 2.63
N LYS A 121 42.36 22.18 1.91
CA LYS A 121 43.76 21.75 2.08
C LYS A 121 44.77 22.57 1.26
N SER A 122 44.36 23.68 0.65
CA SER A 122 45.33 24.62 0.07
C SER A 122 45.89 25.53 1.15
N ALA A 123 47.17 25.90 1.01
CA ALA A 123 47.97 26.63 1.98
C ALA A 123 47.18 27.75 2.70
N LEU A 124 47.37 27.84 4.02
CA LEU A 124 46.76 28.82 4.92
C LEU A 124 47.13 30.25 4.50
N ASP A 125 46.42 30.80 3.52
CA ASP A 125 46.40 32.22 3.20
C ASP A 125 45.28 32.86 4.04
N SER A 126 45.55 34.03 4.63
CA SER A 126 44.58 34.80 5.43
C SER A 126 43.37 35.26 4.63
N ARG A 127 43.42 35.11 3.30
CA ARG A 127 42.37 35.45 2.33
C ARG A 127 41.48 34.27 1.92
N VAL A 128 41.77 33.05 2.39
CA VAL A 128 41.00 31.84 2.06
C VAL A 128 40.08 31.49 3.23
N PRO A 129 38.79 31.18 2.99
CA PRO A 129 37.90 30.69 4.06
C PRO A 129 38.52 29.43 4.67
N THR A 130 38.91 29.51 5.93
CA THR A 130 39.57 28.40 6.62
C THR A 130 38.54 27.50 7.30
N TRP A 131 38.97 26.40 7.92
CA TRP A 131 38.12 25.60 8.83
C TRP A 131 37.47 26.43 9.96
N ARG A 132 37.87 27.70 10.13
CA ARG A 132 37.26 28.66 11.07
C ARG A 132 35.93 29.24 10.55
N ASP A 133 35.70 29.21 9.23
CA ASP A 133 34.53 29.79 8.56
C ASP A 133 33.51 28.71 8.16
N VAL A 134 33.38 27.65 8.97
CA VAL A 134 32.53 26.51 8.62
C VAL A 134 31.09 26.78 9.00
N THR A 135 30.21 26.87 8.00
CA THR A 135 28.76 27.00 8.24
C THR A 135 28.22 25.71 8.86
N LEU A 136 27.50 25.84 9.98
CA LEU A 136 26.89 24.71 10.67
C LEU A 136 25.67 24.18 9.91
N LEU A 137 25.51 22.86 9.92
CA LEU A 137 24.38 22.17 9.30
C LEU A 137 23.03 22.59 9.94
N ALA A 138 21.98 22.65 9.11
CA ALA A 138 20.63 23.01 9.54
C ALA A 138 20.00 21.95 10.48
N HIS A 139 20.29 20.67 10.24
CA HIS A 139 19.76 19.56 11.03
C HIS A 139 20.43 19.47 12.42
N PRO A 140 19.67 19.36 13.52
CA PRO A 140 20.19 19.47 14.90
C PRO A 140 21.23 18.39 15.24
N THR A 141 21.02 17.14 14.83
CA THR A 141 21.97 16.04 15.08
C THR A 141 23.27 16.23 14.30
N SER A 142 23.16 16.66 13.04
CA SER A 142 24.33 16.90 12.19
C SER A 142 25.11 18.13 12.65
N ARG A 143 24.42 19.12 13.22
CA ARG A 143 25.04 20.28 13.88
C ARG A 143 25.83 19.89 15.12
N ARG A 144 25.30 19.00 15.97
CA ARG A 144 26.03 18.49 17.14
C ARG A 144 27.32 17.80 16.73
N LEU A 145 27.24 16.89 15.76
CA LEU A 145 28.40 16.18 15.24
C LEU A 145 29.41 17.13 14.57
N GLY A 146 28.92 18.15 13.84
CA GLY A 146 29.78 19.19 13.27
C GLY A 146 30.53 19.98 14.35
N LYS A 147 29.88 20.32 15.47
CA LYS A 147 30.53 20.97 16.61
C LYS A 147 31.61 20.08 17.23
N GLU A 148 31.28 18.82 17.49
CA GLU A 148 32.24 17.83 18.03
C GLU A 148 33.48 17.71 17.13
N TRP A 149 33.27 17.64 15.81
CA TRP A 149 34.37 17.58 14.84
C TRP A 149 35.24 18.84 14.86
N ILE A 150 34.64 20.04 14.89
CA ILE A 150 35.38 21.31 14.99
C ILE A 150 36.18 21.34 16.28
N THR A 151 35.60 20.94 17.41
CA THR A 151 36.29 20.92 18.70
C THR A 151 37.47 19.95 18.71
N LEU A 152 37.33 18.76 18.12
CA LEU A 152 38.43 17.80 17.99
C LEU A 152 39.53 18.34 17.07
N GLN A 153 39.17 18.99 15.97
CA GLN A 153 40.15 19.64 15.10
C GLN A 153 40.90 20.76 15.81
N MET A 154 40.22 21.58 16.62
CA MET A 154 40.88 22.60 17.43
C MET A 154 41.85 21.97 18.42
N TYR A 155 41.41 20.95 19.16
CA TYR A 155 42.24 20.24 20.13
C TYR A 155 43.50 19.66 19.47
N HIS A 156 43.37 18.89 18.39
CA HIS A 156 44.53 18.29 17.73
C HIS A 156 45.42 19.29 16.97
N ASN A 157 44.90 20.45 16.55
CA ASN A 157 45.71 21.52 15.95
C ASN A 157 46.29 22.49 16.99
N THR A 158 46.00 22.31 18.29
CA THR A 158 46.40 23.24 19.36
C THR A 158 47.92 23.41 19.35
N ASP A 159 48.70 22.34 19.54
CA ASP A 159 50.17 22.45 19.63
C ASP A 159 50.81 23.12 18.42
N ARG A 160 50.33 22.79 17.21
CA ARG A 160 50.82 23.38 15.96
C ARG A 160 50.55 24.90 15.90
N ILE A 161 49.37 25.33 16.33
CA ILE A 161 49.00 26.74 16.34
C ILE A 161 49.78 27.49 17.43
N PHE A 162 49.90 26.93 18.63
CA PHE A 162 50.66 27.54 19.72
C PHE A 162 52.13 27.73 19.33
N GLN A 163 52.76 26.73 18.70
CA GLN A 163 54.12 26.85 18.15
C GLN A 163 54.23 27.93 17.06
N GLN A 164 53.24 28.03 16.16
CA GLN A 164 53.22 29.05 15.10
C GLN A 164 53.21 30.48 15.64
N TYR A 165 52.62 30.72 16.82
CA TYR A 165 52.55 32.03 17.47
C TYR A 165 53.57 32.22 18.60
N GLY A 166 54.56 31.32 18.72
CA GLY A 166 55.68 31.46 19.66
C GLY A 166 55.37 31.06 21.10
N PHE A 167 54.29 30.31 21.34
CA PHE A 167 53.98 29.75 22.65
C PHE A 167 54.59 28.34 22.79
N PRO A 168 55.22 28.00 23.93
CA PRO A 168 55.76 26.66 24.18
C PRO A 168 54.64 25.61 24.23
N ALA A 169 54.94 24.38 23.78
CA ALA A 169 53.97 23.29 23.86
C ALA A 169 53.68 22.97 25.33
N ILE A 170 52.42 22.67 25.65
CA ILE A 170 51.91 22.52 27.03
C ILE A 170 52.64 21.41 27.81
N ASP A 171 53.21 20.43 27.10
CA ASP A 171 53.94 19.30 27.68
C ASP A 171 55.46 19.52 27.76
N SER A 172 55.96 20.74 27.54
CA SER A 172 57.39 21.06 27.61
C SER A 172 57.80 21.37 29.06
N HIS A 173 57.97 20.34 29.88
CA HIS A 173 58.62 20.41 31.19
C HIS A 173 59.76 19.39 31.32
#